data_AF-A0A7X2D602-F1
#
_entry.id   AF-A0A7X2D602-F1
#
_cell.length_a   1.000
_cell.length_b   1.000
_cell.length_c   1.000
_cell.angle_alpha   90.00
_cell.angle_beta   90.00
_cell.angle_gamma   90.00
#
_symmetry.space_group_name_H-M   'P 1'
#
loop_
_entity.id
_entity.type
_entity.pdbx_description
1 polymer ?
#
loop_
_entity_poly.entity_id
_entity_poly.type
_entity_poly.pdbx_seq_one_letter_code
_entity_poly.pdbx_strand_id
1 'polypeptide(L)'
;MSPNSLILSRRRLLAGAAATTGLALAAPVVRAQPARHRVVILGGGIGGTTAAKYIALTNPGVSVTLIDRDRTYYTCPRSNDVIVGVHDMRTITFTHDAVMSRYGVTGVFGEIVGVDRDRRQVAMADGTRVPYDRLIVSPGVDLVYDSVWGYSEEVADTVMPHGWHAGRQTELLRDQLKAVPQGGRVIIVAPPNPYRCPPGPYERASMMAEWMQHHNPTGKVLILDPKNAFTKDGPFKAGWERLYGFGTDKAVLEWIPAAEGGLVSAVEPGTMTVEAAGGRIRGDLVNVIPAMRAGRLAGTLGLTNGDGWCPVDQSTFRSDLAEDTHVIGDACIAGAMPKSGYAANSQAKLVAHVIRAELAGEPLPVPTFANACYSLVGESYGVSIASIYEVDPAGEIVNVAGSGGVSPVDDAPNRPVLEAVYQKNWHRTFAADVFS
;
A
#
# COMPACT_ATOMS: atom_id res chain seq x y z
N MET A 1 23.58 56.65 -69.84
CA MET A 1 24.21 56.23 -71.11
C MET A 1 24.90 54.90 -70.86
N SER A 2 24.56 53.87 -71.63
CA SER A 2 25.05 52.49 -71.53
C SER A 2 26.58 52.37 -71.67
N PRO A 3 27.20 51.22 -71.35
CA PRO A 3 27.38 50.22 -72.42
C PRO A 3 27.40 48.73 -72.03
N ASN A 4 26.97 47.92 -73.02
CA ASN A 4 27.37 46.57 -73.45
C ASN A 4 27.66 45.43 -72.45
N SER A 5 27.01 44.28 -72.69
CA SER A 5 27.45 42.97 -72.21
C SER A 5 27.36 41.92 -73.31
N LEU A 6 28.46 41.17 -73.45
CA LEU A 6 28.71 40.10 -74.42
C LEU A 6 27.92 38.83 -74.08
N ILE A 7 27.45 38.16 -75.14
CA ILE A 7 26.71 36.90 -75.12
C ILE A 7 27.68 35.72 -75.01
N LEU A 8 27.44 34.81 -74.06
CA LEU A 8 28.01 33.45 -74.03
C LEU A 8 26.90 32.43 -73.81
N SER A 9 26.77 31.49 -74.75
CA SER A 9 25.66 30.54 -74.89
C SER A 9 25.84 29.24 -74.08
N ARG A 10 24.76 28.85 -73.36
CA ARG A 10 24.18 27.51 -73.08
C ARG A 10 25.03 26.22 -72.93
N ARG A 11 26.37 26.23 -72.87
CA ARG A 11 27.21 25.01 -72.73
C ARG A 11 28.01 24.86 -71.43
N ARG A 12 27.70 25.62 -70.36
CA ARG A 12 28.38 25.50 -69.04
C ARG A 12 27.45 25.61 -67.83
N LEU A 13 26.28 24.97 -67.89
CA LEU A 13 25.35 24.87 -66.75
C LEU A 13 24.84 23.44 -66.55
N LEU A 14 25.72 22.44 -66.66
CA LEU A 14 25.44 21.04 -66.27
C LEU A 14 26.73 20.36 -65.78
N ALA A 15 27.44 21.00 -64.86
CA ALA A 15 28.63 20.45 -64.20
C ALA A 15 28.47 20.46 -62.67
N GLY A 16 27.35 19.95 -62.17
CA GLY A 16 27.06 19.94 -60.73
C GLY A 16 26.05 18.89 -60.27
N ALA A 17 25.77 17.85 -61.06
CA ALA A 17 24.80 16.82 -60.66
C ALA A 17 25.19 15.47 -61.28
N ALA A 18 26.05 14.71 -60.59
CA ALA A 18 26.13 13.24 -60.62
C ALA A 18 27.42 12.77 -59.95
N ALA A 19 27.40 12.51 -58.64
CA ALA A 19 28.18 11.48 -57.94
C ALA A 19 28.00 11.62 -56.41
N THR A 20 26.80 11.40 -55.91
CA THR A 20 26.59 10.98 -54.52
C THR A 20 25.93 9.62 -54.57
N THR A 21 26.76 8.60 -54.77
CA THR A 21 26.42 7.19 -54.59
C THR A 21 25.85 7.02 -53.17
N GLY A 22 24.63 6.50 -53.10
CA GLY A 22 23.86 6.36 -51.87
C GLY A 22 24.54 5.49 -50.83
N LEU A 23 25.06 6.11 -49.78
CA LEU A 23 25.12 5.51 -48.46
C LEU A 23 23.74 5.72 -47.82
N ALA A 24 22.78 4.86 -48.19
CA ALA A 24 21.64 4.64 -47.33
C ALA A 24 22.20 4.08 -46.03
N LEU A 25 22.31 4.93 -45.00
CA LEU A 25 22.49 4.52 -43.63
C LEU A 25 21.29 3.62 -43.31
N ALA A 26 21.46 2.31 -43.50
CA ALA A 26 20.63 1.33 -42.87
C ALA A 26 20.80 1.56 -41.37
N ALA A 27 19.91 2.35 -40.79
CA ALA A 27 19.73 2.37 -39.36
C ALA A 27 19.57 0.89 -38.96
N PRO A 28 20.34 0.39 -37.97
CA PRO A 28 20.10 -0.95 -37.49
C PRO A 28 18.64 -0.95 -37.03
N VAL A 29 17.81 -1.70 -37.74
CA VAL A 29 16.53 -2.13 -37.17
C VAL A 29 16.97 -2.95 -35.97
N VAL A 30 16.97 -2.32 -34.80
CA VAL A 30 17.09 -3.00 -33.52
C VAL A 30 15.84 -3.87 -33.46
N ARG A 31 15.95 -5.08 -34.01
CA ARG A 31 15.04 -6.16 -33.67
C ARG A 31 15.21 -6.32 -32.17
N ALA A 32 14.20 -5.92 -31.42
CA ALA A 32 14.11 -6.26 -30.01
C ALA A 32 14.35 -7.76 -29.91
N GLN A 33 15.46 -8.16 -29.28
CA GLN A 33 15.66 -9.55 -28.96
C GLN A 33 14.46 -9.98 -28.10
N PRO A 34 13.81 -11.12 -28.38
CA PRO A 34 12.72 -11.58 -27.53
C PRO A 34 13.25 -11.68 -26.10
N ALA A 35 12.49 -11.13 -25.15
CA ALA A 35 12.86 -11.17 -23.74
C ALA A 35 13.16 -12.63 -23.35
N ARG A 36 14.29 -12.83 -22.68
CA ARG A 36 14.80 -14.18 -22.38
C ARG A 36 13.98 -14.86 -21.27
N HIS A 37 13.38 -14.06 -20.40
CA HIS A 37 12.59 -14.51 -19.26
C HIS A 37 11.33 -13.67 -19.08
N ARG A 38 10.30 -14.25 -18.46
CA ARG A 38 9.00 -13.64 -18.20
C ARG A 38 8.71 -13.64 -16.70
N VAL A 39 8.45 -12.47 -16.15
CA VAL A 39 7.99 -12.31 -14.76
C VAL A 39 6.57 -11.76 -14.79
N VAL A 40 5.68 -12.46 -14.09
CA VAL A 40 4.29 -12.02 -13.93
C VAL A 40 4.05 -11.64 -12.47
N ILE A 41 3.41 -10.49 -12.26
CA ILE A 41 3.06 -9.97 -10.94
C ILE A 41 1.53 -9.93 -10.81
N LEU A 42 1.00 -10.53 -9.75
CA LEU A 42 -0.42 -10.58 -9.44
C LEU A 42 -0.72 -9.61 -8.29
N GLY A 43 -1.42 -8.51 -8.61
CA GLY A 43 -1.77 -7.44 -7.69
C GLY A 43 -0.97 -6.15 -7.94
N GLY A 44 -1.64 -5.12 -8.44
CA GLY A 44 -1.19 -3.75 -8.70
C GLY A 44 -1.12 -2.86 -7.45
N GLY A 45 -1.11 -3.42 -6.25
CA GLY A 45 -0.89 -2.64 -5.04
C GLY A 45 0.53 -2.03 -4.96
N ILE A 46 0.86 -1.48 -3.79
CA ILE A 46 2.20 -0.94 -3.51
C ILE A 46 3.31 -1.96 -3.78
N GLY A 47 3.15 -3.19 -3.27
CA GLY A 47 4.15 -4.26 -3.43
C GLY A 47 4.35 -4.63 -4.90
N GLY A 48 3.27 -5.01 -5.59
CA GLY A 48 3.38 -5.48 -6.97
C GLY A 48 3.77 -4.40 -7.98
N THR A 49 3.31 -3.16 -7.82
CA THR A 49 3.73 -2.05 -8.70
C THR A 49 5.20 -1.71 -8.48
N THR A 50 5.67 -1.69 -7.22
CA THR A 50 7.11 -1.54 -6.93
C THR A 50 7.90 -2.68 -7.57
N ALA A 51 7.45 -3.94 -7.43
CA ALA A 51 8.14 -5.08 -7.99
C ALA A 51 8.22 -4.99 -9.52
N ALA A 52 7.12 -4.68 -10.19
CA ALA A 52 7.08 -4.52 -11.64
C ALA A 52 8.08 -3.45 -12.13
N LYS A 53 8.08 -2.27 -11.49
CA LYS A 53 9.02 -1.18 -11.81
C LYS A 53 10.47 -1.60 -11.60
N TYR A 54 10.81 -2.17 -10.43
CA TYR A 54 12.19 -2.47 -10.08
C TYR A 54 12.74 -3.68 -10.85
N ILE A 55 11.91 -4.66 -11.21
CA ILE A 55 12.33 -5.74 -12.10
C ILE A 55 12.66 -5.19 -13.48
N ALA A 56 11.76 -4.37 -14.06
CA ALA A 56 11.99 -3.76 -15.36
C ALA A 56 13.25 -2.87 -15.39
N LEU A 57 13.49 -2.10 -14.32
CA LEU A 57 14.68 -1.26 -14.16
C LEU A 57 15.98 -2.05 -14.06
N THR A 58 15.97 -3.16 -13.34
CA THR A 58 17.20 -3.88 -12.96
C THR A 58 17.49 -5.09 -13.84
N ASN A 59 16.56 -5.45 -14.75
CA ASN A 59 16.62 -6.62 -15.61
C ASN A 59 16.19 -6.32 -17.06
N PRO A 60 17.01 -5.62 -17.86
CA PRO A 60 16.63 -5.19 -19.22
C PRO A 60 16.34 -6.32 -20.23
N GLY A 61 16.55 -7.59 -19.85
CA GLY A 61 16.22 -8.78 -20.65
C GLY A 61 14.96 -9.54 -20.21
N VAL A 62 14.22 -9.03 -19.23
CA VAL A 62 13.01 -9.66 -18.66
C VAL A 62 11.76 -8.95 -19.16
N SER A 63 10.79 -9.71 -19.65
CA SER A 63 9.43 -9.20 -19.91
C SER A 63 8.65 -9.22 -18.61
N VAL A 64 8.09 -8.06 -18.24
CA VAL A 64 7.34 -7.87 -17.00
C VAL A 64 5.88 -7.64 -17.33
N THR A 65 5.00 -8.47 -16.76
CA THR A 65 3.55 -8.29 -16.84
C THR A 65 2.97 -8.06 -15.45
N LEU A 66 2.31 -6.93 -15.24
CA LEU A 66 1.52 -6.64 -14.05
C LEU A 66 0.05 -6.94 -14.33
N ILE A 67 -0.54 -7.81 -13.52
CA ILE A 67 -1.95 -8.18 -13.58
C ILE A 67 -2.66 -7.62 -12.35
N ASP A 68 -3.69 -6.83 -12.55
CA ASP A 68 -4.61 -6.40 -11.49
C ASP A 68 -6.05 -6.49 -11.99
N ARG A 69 -7.02 -6.53 -11.08
CA ARG A 69 -8.43 -6.46 -11.47
C ARG A 69 -8.79 -5.06 -11.98
N ASP A 70 -8.27 -4.04 -11.30
CA ASP A 70 -8.65 -2.65 -11.47
C ASP A 70 -7.50 -1.84 -12.10
N ARG A 71 -7.84 -0.89 -12.99
CA ARG A 71 -6.83 0.03 -13.58
C ARG A 71 -6.41 1.15 -12.63
N THR A 72 -7.25 1.41 -11.64
CA THR A 72 -7.12 2.50 -10.69
C THR A 72 -6.81 1.91 -9.32
N TYR A 73 -5.78 2.42 -8.68
CA TYR A 73 -5.38 2.06 -7.33
C TYR A 73 -5.63 3.22 -6.37
N TYR A 74 -6.24 2.93 -5.22
CA TYR A 74 -6.41 3.91 -4.14
C TYR A 74 -5.47 3.58 -2.97
N THR A 75 -4.62 4.51 -2.56
CA THR A 75 -3.78 4.31 -1.39
C THR A 75 -4.59 4.42 -0.10
N CYS A 76 -4.57 3.37 0.73
CA CYS A 76 -4.98 3.48 2.13
C CYS A 76 -4.11 4.46 2.95
N PRO A 77 -2.77 4.53 2.74
CA PRO A 77 -2.00 5.66 3.24
C PRO A 77 -2.63 6.99 2.81
N ARG A 78 -2.75 7.93 3.76
CA ARG A 78 -3.43 9.25 3.60
C ARG A 78 -4.93 9.21 3.35
N SER A 79 -5.58 8.04 3.32
CA SER A 79 -7.05 7.98 3.24
C SER A 79 -7.72 8.62 4.46
N ASN A 80 -7.06 8.63 5.63
CA ASN A 80 -7.51 9.35 6.81
C ASN A 80 -7.62 10.87 6.57
N ASP A 81 -6.70 11.47 5.79
CA ASP A 81 -6.80 12.89 5.39
C ASP A 81 -8.05 13.14 4.53
N VAL A 82 -8.44 12.19 3.68
CA VAL A 82 -9.65 12.30 2.87
C VAL A 82 -10.91 12.14 3.71
N ILE A 83 -10.90 11.22 4.68
CA ILE A 83 -12.02 10.98 5.60
C ILE A 83 -12.36 12.24 6.38
N VAL A 84 -11.37 12.99 6.86
CA VAL A 84 -11.58 14.24 7.60
C VAL A 84 -11.66 15.48 6.70
N GLY A 85 -11.54 15.31 5.37
CA GLY A 85 -11.71 16.38 4.39
C GLY A 85 -10.51 17.33 4.22
N VAL A 86 -9.32 16.96 4.72
CA VAL A 86 -8.06 17.68 4.43
C VAL A 86 -7.62 17.50 2.98
N HIS A 87 -7.91 16.32 2.41
CA HIS A 87 -7.66 16.01 1.00
C HIS A 87 -8.89 15.44 0.30
N ASP A 88 -8.81 15.33 -1.02
CA ASP A 88 -9.80 14.66 -1.85
C ASP A 88 -9.31 13.28 -2.29
N MET A 89 -10.21 12.50 -2.90
CA MET A 89 -9.89 11.18 -3.43
C MET A 89 -8.76 11.22 -4.46
N ARG A 90 -8.61 12.31 -5.24
CA ARG A 90 -7.55 12.42 -6.25
C ARG A 90 -6.15 12.31 -5.62
N THR A 91 -5.98 12.81 -4.40
CA THR A 91 -4.69 12.77 -3.68
C THR A 91 -4.21 11.35 -3.37
N ILE A 92 -5.13 10.39 -3.29
CA ILE A 92 -4.86 8.98 -3.02
C ILE A 92 -5.13 8.07 -4.23
N THR A 93 -5.44 8.64 -5.41
CA THR A 93 -5.77 7.89 -6.62
C THR A 93 -4.56 7.82 -7.55
N PHE A 94 -4.20 6.61 -7.97
CA PHE A 94 -3.09 6.32 -8.87
C PHE A 94 -3.51 5.38 -9.99
N THR A 95 -2.79 5.42 -11.11
CA THR A 95 -2.88 4.42 -12.18
C THR A 95 -1.52 3.79 -12.41
N HIS A 96 -1.46 2.73 -13.21
CA HIS A 96 -0.19 2.07 -13.58
C HIS A 96 0.44 2.64 -14.85
N ASP A 97 -0.15 3.68 -15.45
CA ASP A 97 0.22 4.18 -16.78
C ASP A 97 1.66 4.69 -16.85
N ALA A 98 2.13 5.38 -15.81
CA ALA A 98 3.50 5.87 -15.76
C ALA A 98 4.50 4.70 -15.69
N VAL A 99 4.22 3.68 -14.87
CA VAL A 99 5.07 2.49 -14.77
C VAL A 99 5.08 1.72 -16.09
N MET A 100 3.92 1.54 -16.72
CA MET A 100 3.78 0.87 -18.01
C MET A 100 4.54 1.61 -19.12
N SER A 101 4.34 2.92 -19.25
CA SER A 101 4.93 3.72 -20.34
C SER A 101 6.42 3.99 -20.18
N ARG A 102 6.91 4.20 -18.95
CA ARG A 102 8.32 4.58 -18.70
C ARG A 102 9.25 3.39 -18.57
N TYR A 103 8.75 2.26 -18.09
CA TYR A 103 9.56 1.06 -17.82
C TYR A 103 9.21 -0.13 -18.71
N GLY A 104 8.25 0.00 -19.62
CA GLY A 104 7.88 -1.07 -20.55
C GLY A 104 7.16 -2.25 -19.88
N VAL A 105 6.50 -2.01 -18.74
CA VAL A 105 5.69 -3.02 -18.06
C VAL A 105 4.38 -3.22 -18.83
N THR A 106 4.04 -4.48 -19.12
CA THR A 106 2.74 -4.82 -19.73
C THR A 106 1.67 -4.88 -18.64
N GLY A 107 0.61 -4.07 -18.75
CA GLY A 107 -0.54 -4.12 -17.84
C GLY A 107 -1.67 -4.98 -18.41
N VAL A 108 -2.12 -5.97 -17.65
CA VAL A 108 -3.30 -6.80 -17.96
C VAL A 108 -4.33 -6.57 -16.87
N PHE A 109 -5.55 -6.22 -17.26
CA PHE A 109 -6.60 -5.84 -16.31
C PHE A 109 -7.79 -6.79 -16.41
N GLY A 110 -8.10 -7.47 -15.30
CA GLY A 110 -9.19 -8.43 -15.22
C GLY A 110 -9.02 -9.42 -14.07
N GLU A 111 -10.01 -10.29 -13.91
CA GLU A 111 -10.04 -11.26 -12.82
C GLU A 111 -9.11 -12.43 -13.07
N ILE A 112 -8.24 -12.73 -12.10
CA ILE A 112 -7.39 -13.94 -12.08
C ILE A 112 -8.20 -15.07 -11.47
N VAL A 113 -8.29 -16.21 -12.16
CA VAL A 113 -9.05 -17.39 -11.68
C VAL A 113 -8.15 -18.54 -11.22
N GLY A 114 -6.85 -18.46 -11.50
CA GLY A 114 -5.89 -19.46 -11.01
C GLY A 114 -4.53 -19.39 -11.69
N VAL A 115 -3.68 -20.35 -11.34
CA VAL A 115 -2.36 -20.54 -11.93
C VAL A 115 -2.20 -22.03 -12.27
N ASP A 116 -1.90 -22.31 -13.53
CA ASP A 116 -1.45 -23.63 -13.99
C ASP A 116 0.07 -23.68 -13.84
N ARG A 117 0.54 -24.32 -12.76
CA ARG A 117 1.97 -24.38 -12.42
C ARG A 117 2.75 -25.33 -13.32
N ASP A 118 2.11 -26.37 -13.85
CA ASP A 118 2.74 -27.32 -14.77
C ASP A 118 3.08 -26.64 -16.09
N ARG A 119 2.15 -25.83 -16.61
CA ARG A 119 2.36 -25.05 -17.84
C ARG A 119 2.97 -23.68 -17.59
N ARG A 120 3.10 -23.27 -16.33
CA ARG A 120 3.53 -21.95 -15.86
C ARG A 120 2.74 -20.82 -16.54
N GLN A 121 1.42 -20.86 -16.35
CA GLN A 121 0.50 -19.87 -16.91
C GLN A 121 -0.50 -19.37 -15.88
N VAL A 122 -0.69 -18.06 -15.83
CA VAL A 122 -1.79 -17.43 -15.10
C VAL A 122 -3.06 -17.54 -15.94
N ALA A 123 -4.14 -17.96 -15.30
CA ALA A 123 -5.46 -18.09 -15.90
C ALA A 123 -6.31 -16.87 -15.57
N MET A 124 -6.79 -16.18 -16.60
CA MET A 124 -7.74 -15.07 -16.47
C MET A 124 -9.18 -15.57 -16.69
N ALA A 125 -10.16 -14.87 -16.12
CA ALA A 125 -11.58 -15.22 -16.25
C ALA A 125 -12.11 -15.13 -17.70
N ASP A 126 -11.51 -14.27 -18.53
CA ASP A 126 -11.85 -14.11 -19.95
C ASP A 126 -11.26 -15.21 -20.85
N GLY A 127 -10.55 -16.18 -20.26
CA GLY A 127 -9.87 -17.27 -20.96
C GLY A 127 -8.43 -16.97 -21.37
N THR A 128 -7.96 -15.72 -21.21
CA THR A 128 -6.57 -15.33 -21.48
C THR A 128 -5.60 -16.14 -20.60
N ARG A 129 -4.47 -16.55 -21.19
CA ARG A 129 -3.39 -17.26 -20.52
C ARG A 129 -2.11 -16.45 -20.59
N VAL A 130 -1.57 -16.07 -19.43
CA VAL A 130 -0.34 -15.27 -19.35
C VAL A 130 0.81 -16.16 -18.87
N PRO A 131 1.77 -16.51 -19.74
CA PRO A 131 2.85 -17.42 -19.36
C PRO A 131 3.94 -16.69 -18.56
N TYR A 132 4.58 -17.42 -17.65
CA TYR A 132 5.60 -16.89 -16.76
C TYR A 132 6.76 -17.89 -16.56
N ASP A 133 7.90 -17.38 -16.10
CA ASP A 133 9.02 -18.19 -15.60
C ASP A 133 9.24 -17.98 -14.09
N ARG A 134 8.83 -16.80 -13.59
CA ARG A 134 8.67 -16.48 -12.16
C ARG A 134 7.37 -15.72 -11.92
N LEU A 135 6.75 -16.00 -10.78
CA LEU A 135 5.51 -15.35 -10.34
C LEU A 135 5.77 -14.53 -9.07
N ILE A 136 5.20 -13.33 -8.99
CA ILE A 136 5.11 -12.55 -7.75
C ILE A 136 3.63 -12.37 -7.41
N VAL A 137 3.26 -12.65 -6.16
CA VAL A 137 1.88 -12.54 -5.67
C VAL A 137 1.84 -11.49 -4.57
N SER A 138 1.11 -10.39 -4.80
CA SER A 138 0.94 -9.28 -3.86
C SER A 138 -0.53 -8.83 -3.75
N PRO A 139 -1.44 -9.70 -3.28
CA PRO A 139 -2.88 -9.44 -3.29
C PRO A 139 -3.36 -8.57 -2.13
N GLY A 140 -2.46 -8.10 -1.27
CA GLY A 140 -2.83 -7.35 -0.06
C GLY A 140 -3.56 -8.22 0.97
N VAL A 141 -4.60 -7.64 1.60
CA VAL A 141 -5.41 -8.31 2.62
C VAL A 141 -6.86 -8.42 2.19
N ASP A 142 -7.49 -9.53 2.59
CA ASP A 142 -8.94 -9.66 2.65
C ASP A 142 -9.42 -9.36 4.08
N LEU A 143 -10.64 -8.85 4.18
CA LEU A 143 -11.33 -8.67 5.44
C LEU A 143 -12.12 -9.94 5.79
N VAL A 144 -12.03 -10.36 7.06
CA VAL A 144 -12.81 -11.46 7.62
C VAL A 144 -14.05 -10.86 8.25
N TYR A 145 -15.04 -10.51 7.43
CA TYR A 145 -16.21 -9.74 7.88
C TYR A 145 -16.97 -10.41 9.03
N ASP A 146 -17.04 -11.73 9.03
CA ASP A 146 -17.67 -12.54 10.08
C ASP A 146 -16.83 -12.68 11.36
N SER A 147 -15.66 -12.02 11.45
CA SER A 147 -14.87 -11.95 12.69
C SER A 147 -15.55 -11.14 13.79
N VAL A 148 -16.60 -10.38 13.46
CA VAL A 148 -17.46 -9.67 14.40
C VAL A 148 -18.89 -10.08 14.10
N TRP A 149 -19.61 -10.62 15.09
CA TRP A 149 -20.97 -11.10 14.84
C TRP A 149 -21.89 -9.94 14.45
N GLY A 150 -22.77 -10.17 13.46
CA GLY A 150 -23.63 -9.12 12.91
C GLY A 150 -22.95 -8.18 11.90
N TYR A 151 -21.66 -8.38 11.62
CA TYR A 151 -20.93 -7.68 10.56
C TYR A 151 -20.83 -8.53 9.29
N SER A 152 -20.96 -7.90 8.12
CA SER A 152 -20.90 -8.53 6.80
C SER A 152 -20.36 -7.53 5.77
N GLU A 153 -20.02 -8.00 4.58
CA GLU A 153 -19.61 -7.12 3.47
C GLU A 153 -20.70 -6.10 3.11
N GLU A 154 -21.98 -6.52 3.09
CA GLU A 154 -23.12 -5.63 2.84
C GLU A 154 -23.22 -4.53 3.91
N VAL A 155 -23.09 -4.90 5.19
CA VAL A 155 -23.10 -3.96 6.31
C VAL A 155 -21.94 -2.97 6.19
N ALA A 156 -20.76 -3.47 5.81
CA ALA A 156 -19.57 -2.67 5.61
C ALA A 156 -19.77 -1.64 4.46
N ASP A 157 -20.40 -2.04 3.37
CA ASP A 157 -20.61 -1.20 2.18
C ASP A 157 -21.75 -0.20 2.28
N THR A 158 -22.51 -0.23 3.38
CA THR A 158 -23.72 0.59 3.54
C THR A 158 -23.82 1.32 4.87
N VAL A 159 -23.66 0.62 5.99
CA VAL A 159 -24.01 1.14 7.32
C VAL A 159 -22.76 1.41 8.18
N MET A 160 -21.87 0.44 8.33
CA MET A 160 -20.72 0.51 9.23
C MET A 160 -19.41 0.33 8.46
N PRO A 161 -18.95 1.34 7.70
CA PRO A 161 -17.77 1.21 6.83
C PRO A 161 -16.51 0.84 7.60
N HIS A 162 -15.64 0.05 6.97
CA HIS A 162 -14.32 -0.27 7.51
C HIS A 162 -13.27 0.76 7.13
N GLY A 163 -13.36 1.34 5.92
CA GLY A 163 -12.36 2.30 5.42
C GLY A 163 -10.93 1.71 5.31
N TRP A 164 -10.79 0.38 5.25
CA TRP A 164 -9.50 -0.34 5.25
C TRP A 164 -9.05 -0.82 3.86
N HIS A 165 -9.96 -0.77 2.89
CA HIS A 165 -9.66 -0.68 1.47
C HIS A 165 -10.09 0.72 1.03
N ALA A 166 -9.18 1.49 0.44
CA ALA A 166 -9.48 2.86 0.04
C ALA A 166 -10.33 2.89 -1.24
N GLY A 167 -11.00 4.02 -1.49
CA GLY A 167 -11.97 4.16 -2.58
C GLY A 167 -13.34 4.53 -2.02
N ARG A 168 -14.39 3.84 -2.49
CA ARG A 168 -15.78 4.04 -2.04
C ARG A 168 -15.93 4.00 -0.51
N GLN A 169 -15.23 3.09 0.16
CA GLN A 169 -15.22 2.96 1.62
C GLN A 169 -14.66 4.19 2.34
N THR A 170 -13.67 4.86 1.73
CA THR A 170 -13.13 6.14 2.23
C THR A 170 -14.18 7.25 2.12
N GLU A 171 -14.89 7.32 0.99
CA GLU A 171 -15.93 8.32 0.76
C GLU A 171 -17.14 8.10 1.64
N LEU A 172 -17.59 6.85 1.79
CA LEU A 172 -18.70 6.49 2.68
C LEU A 172 -18.39 6.91 4.12
N LEU A 173 -17.19 6.58 4.61
CA LEU A 173 -16.78 6.94 5.97
C LEU A 173 -16.63 8.47 6.14
N ARG A 174 -16.12 9.19 5.13
CA ARG A 174 -16.07 10.66 5.11
C ARG A 174 -17.48 11.27 5.23
N ASP A 175 -18.41 10.78 4.42
CA ASP A 175 -19.74 11.35 4.31
C ASP A 175 -20.56 11.05 5.58
N GLN A 176 -20.42 9.85 6.15
CA GLN A 176 -21.00 9.52 7.45
C GLN A 176 -20.39 10.33 8.60
N LEU A 177 -19.07 10.57 8.62
CA LEU A 177 -18.43 11.42 9.63
C LEU A 177 -19.02 12.84 9.63
N LYS A 178 -19.17 13.42 8.44
CA LYS A 178 -19.77 14.76 8.27
C LYS A 178 -21.24 14.80 8.67
N ALA A 179 -21.94 13.67 8.64
CA ALA A 179 -23.35 13.55 9.00
C ALA A 179 -23.58 13.27 10.49
N VAL A 180 -22.52 13.05 11.29
CA VAL A 180 -22.64 12.86 12.74
C VAL A 180 -23.29 14.10 13.37
N PRO A 181 -24.41 13.96 14.12
CA PRO A 181 -25.09 15.09 14.73
C PRO A 181 -24.22 15.75 15.81
N GLN A 182 -24.52 17.00 16.14
CA GLN A 182 -23.82 17.69 17.23
C GLN A 182 -23.95 16.89 18.54
N GLY A 183 -22.84 16.62 19.21
CA GLY A 183 -22.79 15.79 20.42
C GLY A 183 -22.76 14.29 20.16
N GLY A 184 -22.77 13.88 18.89
CA GLY A 184 -22.76 12.48 18.48
C GLY A 184 -21.44 11.77 18.78
N ARG A 185 -21.50 10.43 18.77
CA ARG A 185 -20.38 9.55 19.09
C ARG A 185 -19.93 8.77 17.85
N VAL A 186 -18.64 8.87 17.55
CA VAL A 186 -17.96 7.99 16.61
C VAL A 186 -17.33 6.83 17.39
N ILE A 187 -17.60 5.60 16.97
CA ILE A 187 -16.97 4.40 17.53
C ILE A 187 -16.05 3.79 16.47
N ILE A 188 -14.81 3.51 16.84
CA ILE A 188 -13.88 2.73 16.02
C ILE A 188 -13.65 1.39 16.72
N VAL A 189 -14.04 0.30 16.05
CA VAL A 189 -13.71 -1.07 16.48
C VAL A 189 -12.37 -1.43 15.85
N ALA A 190 -11.33 -1.51 16.67
CA ALA A 190 -9.98 -1.83 16.22
C ALA A 190 -9.80 -3.34 15.96
N PRO A 191 -8.97 -3.75 14.99
CA PRO A 191 -8.79 -5.15 14.65
C PRO A 191 -7.84 -5.87 15.62
N PRO A 192 -7.92 -7.22 15.72
CA PRO A 192 -6.88 -8.03 16.35
C PRO A 192 -5.60 -8.10 15.51
N ASN A 193 -4.47 -8.43 16.14
CA ASN A 193 -3.22 -8.71 15.41
C ASN A 193 -3.26 -10.08 14.70
N PRO A 194 -2.56 -10.25 13.57
CA PRO A 194 -1.93 -9.22 12.75
C PRO A 194 -2.91 -8.54 11.79
N TYR A 195 -2.67 -7.27 11.44
CA TYR A 195 -3.47 -6.51 10.49
C TYR A 195 -2.65 -5.47 9.72
N ARG A 196 -3.21 -4.94 8.62
CA ARG A 196 -2.57 -3.90 7.80
C ARG A 196 -2.45 -2.59 8.60
N CYS A 197 -1.27 -2.01 8.58
CA CYS A 197 -0.90 -0.72 9.17
C CYS A 197 -1.29 -0.59 10.66
N PRO A 198 -0.51 -1.18 11.58
CA PRO A 198 -0.79 -1.16 13.01
C PRO A 198 -1.13 0.21 13.64
N PRO A 199 -0.48 1.34 13.28
CA PRO A 199 -0.86 2.62 13.87
C PRO A 199 -2.10 3.28 13.22
N GLY A 200 -2.63 2.71 12.13
CA GLY A 200 -3.70 3.30 11.32
C GLY A 200 -5.01 3.61 12.06
N PRO A 201 -5.54 2.74 12.95
CA PRO A 201 -6.80 3.00 13.64
C PRO A 201 -6.67 4.19 14.60
N TYR A 202 -5.50 4.33 15.22
CA TYR A 202 -5.18 5.36 16.19
C TYR A 202 -4.93 6.71 15.50
N GLU A 203 -4.26 6.73 14.35
CA GLU A 203 -4.20 7.90 13.48
C GLU A 203 -5.61 8.36 13.09
N ARG A 204 -6.46 7.42 12.63
CA ARG A 204 -7.85 7.73 12.24
C ARG A 204 -8.64 8.36 13.38
N ALA A 205 -8.62 7.76 14.57
CA ALA A 205 -9.28 8.32 15.75
C ALA A 205 -8.78 9.73 16.07
N SER A 206 -7.46 9.94 16.00
CA SER A 206 -6.84 11.23 16.29
C SER A 206 -7.33 12.30 15.31
N MET A 207 -7.29 12.01 14.01
CA MET A 207 -7.75 12.95 12.98
C MET A 207 -9.27 13.20 13.06
N MET A 208 -10.07 12.17 13.38
CA MET A 208 -11.51 12.35 13.65
C MET A 208 -11.74 13.22 14.89
N ALA A 209 -10.95 13.08 15.95
CA ALA A 209 -11.05 13.90 17.15
C ALA A 209 -10.70 15.37 16.87
N GLU A 210 -9.66 15.64 16.07
CA GLU A 210 -9.36 16.99 15.58
C GLU A 210 -10.51 17.56 14.75
N TRP A 211 -11.07 16.75 13.85
CA TRP A 211 -12.23 17.16 13.06
C TRP A 211 -13.43 17.51 13.94
N MET A 212 -13.70 16.73 14.99
CA MET A 212 -14.75 17.00 15.97
C MET A 212 -14.50 18.33 16.68
N GLN A 213 -13.29 18.60 17.18
CA GLN A 213 -13.00 19.88 17.84
C GLN A 213 -13.34 21.10 16.96
N HIS A 214 -13.17 21.01 15.65
CA HIS A 214 -13.44 22.11 14.72
C HIS A 214 -14.89 22.17 14.23
N HIS A 215 -15.58 21.05 14.07
CA HIS A 215 -16.88 20.99 13.38
C HIS A 215 -18.04 20.46 14.24
N ASN A 216 -17.73 19.72 15.31
CA ASN A 216 -18.69 19.12 16.22
C ASN A 216 -18.07 19.05 17.65
N PRO A 217 -17.88 20.20 18.31
CA PRO A 217 -17.05 20.32 19.51
C PRO A 217 -17.63 19.61 20.74
N THR A 218 -18.90 19.19 20.67
CA THR A 218 -19.55 18.38 21.71
C THR A 218 -19.49 16.88 21.41
N GLY A 219 -19.08 16.49 20.19
CA GLY A 219 -18.94 15.11 19.77
C GLY A 219 -17.74 14.40 20.41
N LYS A 220 -17.75 13.06 20.35
CA LYS A 220 -16.73 12.20 20.96
C LYS A 220 -16.30 11.10 20.01
N VAL A 221 -15.04 10.68 20.12
CA VAL A 221 -14.47 9.51 19.44
C VAL A 221 -14.13 8.46 20.48
N LEU A 222 -14.60 7.23 20.30
CA LEU A 222 -14.33 6.10 21.16
C LEU A 222 -13.66 4.99 20.37
N ILE A 223 -12.52 4.52 20.83
CA ILE A 223 -11.86 3.32 20.30
C ILE A 223 -12.18 2.15 21.23
N LEU A 224 -12.75 1.08 20.67
CA LEU A 224 -12.92 -0.22 21.33
C LEU A 224 -11.88 -1.17 20.78
N ASP A 225 -10.97 -1.64 21.64
CA ASP A 225 -9.77 -2.35 21.20
C ASP A 225 -9.67 -3.77 21.81
N PRO A 226 -9.48 -4.83 21.01
CA PRO A 226 -9.19 -6.16 21.53
C PRO A 226 -7.76 -6.31 22.08
N LYS A 227 -6.97 -5.24 22.12
CA LYS A 227 -5.56 -5.22 22.58
C LYS A 227 -5.40 -4.35 23.84
N ASN A 228 -4.36 -4.64 24.62
CA ASN A 228 -3.98 -3.88 25.82
C ASN A 228 -2.84 -2.89 25.59
N ALA A 229 -2.24 -2.91 24.40
CA ALA A 229 -1.23 -1.97 23.94
C ALA A 229 -1.26 -1.95 22.41
N PHE A 230 -0.74 -0.87 21.82
CA PHE A 230 -0.70 -0.70 20.37
C PHE A 230 0.57 -0.01 19.88
N THR A 231 0.80 -0.07 18.57
CA THR A 231 2.00 0.53 17.96
C THR A 231 2.02 2.04 18.15
N LYS A 232 3.09 2.56 18.78
CA LYS A 232 3.25 3.96 19.19
C LYS A 232 2.28 4.41 20.31
N ASP A 233 1.85 3.48 21.16
CA ASP A 233 1.09 3.71 22.41
C ASP A 233 1.41 5.05 23.09
N GLY A 234 2.64 5.18 23.60
CA GLY A 234 3.04 6.33 24.42
C GLY A 234 2.96 7.65 23.65
N PRO A 235 3.60 7.76 22.47
CA PRO A 235 3.51 8.97 21.65
C PRO A 235 2.09 9.38 21.25
N PHE A 236 1.20 8.42 20.96
CA PHE A 236 -0.20 8.74 20.69
C PHE A 236 -0.91 9.27 21.94
N LYS A 237 -0.80 8.57 23.08
CA LYS A 237 -1.43 8.99 24.34
C LYS A 237 -0.96 10.37 24.78
N ALA A 238 0.35 10.64 24.71
CA ALA A 238 0.90 11.97 25.01
C ALA A 238 0.34 13.06 24.08
N GLY A 239 0.17 12.74 22.79
CA GLY A 239 -0.49 13.64 21.85
C GLY A 239 -1.98 13.84 22.17
N TRP A 240 -2.71 12.78 22.55
CA TRP A 240 -4.12 12.87 22.93
C TRP A 240 -4.35 13.61 24.24
N GLU A 241 -3.47 13.47 25.23
CA GLU A 241 -3.51 14.27 26.47
C GLU A 241 -3.37 15.75 26.14
N ARG A 242 -2.39 16.09 25.29
CA ARG A 242 -2.10 17.47 24.90
C ARG A 242 -3.19 18.09 24.02
N LEU A 243 -3.71 17.36 23.05
CA LEU A 243 -4.62 17.90 22.03
C LEU A 243 -6.10 17.69 22.38
N TYR A 244 -6.43 16.55 22.98
CA TYR A 244 -7.81 16.07 23.13
C TYR A 244 -8.25 15.89 24.58
N GLY A 245 -7.40 16.23 25.56
CA GLY A 245 -7.72 16.12 26.98
C GLY A 245 -7.90 14.67 27.46
N PHE A 246 -7.22 13.72 26.80
CA PHE A 246 -7.27 12.30 27.14
C PHE A 246 -7.02 12.04 28.62
N GLY A 247 -7.77 11.13 29.22
CA GLY A 247 -7.70 10.82 30.66
C GLY A 247 -8.41 11.83 31.57
N THR A 248 -9.18 12.78 31.03
CA THR A 248 -9.95 13.76 31.80
C THR A 248 -11.43 13.77 31.39
N ASP A 249 -12.30 14.39 32.19
CA ASP A 249 -13.72 14.57 31.86
C ASP A 249 -13.98 15.38 30.58
N LYS A 250 -12.94 16.06 30.06
CA LYS A 250 -12.99 16.85 28.82
C LYS A 250 -12.52 16.07 27.59
N ALA A 251 -12.14 14.80 27.73
CA ALA A 251 -11.59 13.98 26.66
C ALA A 251 -12.49 13.96 25.42
N VAL A 252 -11.98 14.37 24.26
CA VAL A 252 -12.69 14.23 22.97
C VAL A 252 -12.53 12.81 22.43
N LEU A 253 -11.40 12.18 22.75
CA LEU A 253 -11.03 10.84 22.34
C LEU A 253 -10.88 9.95 23.58
N GLU A 254 -11.48 8.78 23.54
CA GLU A 254 -11.36 7.73 24.56
C GLU A 254 -10.86 6.43 23.91
N TRP A 255 -10.09 5.64 24.65
CA TRP A 255 -9.61 4.32 24.23
C TRP A 255 -9.86 3.33 25.36
N ILE A 256 -10.67 2.30 25.07
CA ILE A 256 -10.97 1.23 26.00
C ILE A 256 -10.18 -0.01 25.53
N PRO A 257 -9.12 -0.42 26.25
CA PRO A 257 -8.39 -1.65 25.96
C PRO A 257 -9.19 -2.90 26.32
N ALA A 258 -8.73 -4.07 25.88
CA ALA A 258 -9.40 -5.34 26.18
C ALA A 258 -9.56 -5.59 27.69
N ALA A 259 -8.54 -5.27 28.49
CA ALA A 259 -8.55 -5.42 29.94
C ALA A 259 -9.61 -4.55 30.65
N GLU A 260 -10.10 -3.50 29.98
CA GLU A 260 -11.14 -2.60 30.48
C GLU A 260 -12.48 -2.80 29.77
N GLY A 261 -12.61 -3.88 28.97
CA GLY A 261 -13.84 -4.24 28.29
C GLY A 261 -13.94 -3.82 26.82
N GLY A 262 -12.83 -3.44 26.19
CA GLY A 262 -12.76 -3.01 24.79
C GLY A 262 -12.98 -4.10 23.74
N LEU A 263 -13.00 -5.38 24.16
CA LEU A 263 -13.22 -6.50 23.26
C LEU A 263 -14.65 -6.50 22.71
N VAL A 264 -14.80 -6.23 21.41
CA VAL A 264 -16.09 -6.29 20.70
C VAL A 264 -16.39 -7.70 20.24
N SER A 265 -17.59 -8.18 20.54
CA SER A 265 -18.08 -9.50 20.10
C SER A 265 -19.11 -9.42 18.97
N ALA A 266 -19.90 -8.34 18.95
CA ALA A 266 -21.01 -8.17 18.03
C ALA A 266 -21.27 -6.70 17.68
N VAL A 267 -21.91 -6.47 16.53
CA VAL A 267 -22.49 -5.19 16.12
C VAL A 267 -23.93 -5.38 15.67
N GLU A 268 -24.73 -4.34 15.86
CA GLU A 268 -26.13 -4.28 15.43
C GLU A 268 -26.32 -3.09 14.48
N PRO A 269 -26.27 -3.32 13.15
CA PRO A 269 -26.34 -2.25 12.16
C PRO A 269 -27.63 -1.43 12.23
N GLY A 270 -28.76 -2.09 12.50
CA GLY A 270 -30.07 -1.42 12.57
C GLY A 270 -30.23 -0.41 13.71
N THR A 271 -29.41 -0.51 14.76
CA THR A 271 -29.46 0.39 15.92
C THR A 271 -28.17 1.18 16.12
N MET A 272 -27.16 0.99 15.26
CA MET A 272 -25.80 1.52 15.42
C MET A 272 -25.18 1.19 16.78
N THR A 273 -25.41 -0.03 17.27
CA THR A 273 -24.92 -0.48 18.58
C THR A 273 -23.75 -1.46 18.41
N VAL A 274 -22.77 -1.34 19.30
CA VAL A 274 -21.64 -2.26 19.44
C VAL A 274 -21.77 -2.98 20.78
N GLU A 275 -21.62 -4.29 20.77
CA GLU A 275 -21.56 -5.13 21.98
C GLU A 275 -20.11 -5.46 22.30
N ALA A 276 -19.60 -4.83 23.36
CA ALA A 276 -18.27 -5.05 23.89
C ALA A 276 -18.34 -5.73 25.26
N ALA A 277 -17.22 -6.28 25.72
CA ALA A 277 -17.11 -6.89 27.05
C ALA A 277 -17.45 -5.90 28.19
N GLY A 278 -17.20 -4.60 27.99
CA GLY A 278 -17.56 -3.52 28.91
C GLY A 278 -19.03 -3.08 28.84
N GLY A 279 -19.82 -3.64 27.92
CA GLY A 279 -21.23 -3.35 27.75
C GLY A 279 -21.62 -2.93 26.33
N ARG A 280 -22.91 -2.62 26.17
CA ARG A 280 -23.50 -2.21 24.89
C ARG A 280 -23.41 -0.70 24.73
N ILE A 281 -22.87 -0.26 23.60
CA ILE A 281 -22.57 1.14 23.34
C ILE A 281 -23.16 1.52 22.00
N ARG A 282 -24.03 2.54 21.99
CA ARG A 282 -24.57 3.12 20.76
C ARG A 282 -23.63 4.21 20.22
N GLY A 283 -23.42 4.22 18.91
CA GLY A 283 -22.75 5.28 18.16
C GLY A 283 -23.67 5.93 17.14
N ASP A 284 -23.26 7.10 16.65
CA ASP A 284 -23.87 7.78 15.50
C ASP A 284 -23.10 7.47 14.21
N LEU A 285 -21.83 7.07 14.35
CA LEU A 285 -21.00 6.46 13.33
C LEU A 285 -20.24 5.30 13.98
N VAL A 286 -20.27 4.12 13.36
CA VAL A 286 -19.49 2.96 13.80
C VAL A 286 -18.58 2.51 12.65
N ASN A 287 -17.28 2.69 12.83
CA ASN A 287 -16.23 2.23 11.93
C ASN A 287 -15.73 0.86 12.40
N VAL A 288 -16.09 -0.22 11.71
CA VAL A 288 -15.69 -1.58 12.08
C VAL A 288 -14.50 -2.03 11.24
N ILE A 289 -13.35 -2.25 11.86
CA ILE A 289 -12.17 -2.79 11.21
C ILE A 289 -12.04 -4.26 11.62
N PRO A 290 -12.51 -5.21 10.79
CA PRO A 290 -12.53 -6.63 11.16
C PRO A 290 -11.12 -7.24 11.13
N ALA A 291 -11.02 -8.49 11.57
CA ALA A 291 -9.81 -9.28 11.39
C ALA A 291 -9.47 -9.40 9.89
N MET A 292 -8.19 -9.67 9.61
CA MET A 292 -7.66 -9.70 8.25
C MET A 292 -6.91 -11.00 7.99
N ARG A 293 -6.78 -11.33 6.72
CA ARG A 293 -5.97 -12.44 6.21
C ARG A 293 -5.33 -12.05 4.87
N ALA A 294 -4.48 -12.88 4.31
CA ALA A 294 -3.97 -12.68 2.95
C ALA A 294 -5.14 -12.57 1.95
N GLY A 295 -5.01 -11.70 0.95
CA GLY A 295 -6.06 -11.51 -0.07
C GLY A 295 -6.49 -12.83 -0.71
N ARG A 296 -7.77 -12.98 -1.06
CA ARG A 296 -8.40 -14.25 -1.51
C ARG A 296 -7.60 -15.02 -2.55
N LEU A 297 -6.96 -14.28 -3.46
CA LEU A 297 -6.12 -14.85 -4.50
C LEU A 297 -5.03 -15.76 -3.92
N ALA A 298 -4.35 -15.37 -2.84
CA ALA A 298 -3.33 -16.21 -2.22
C ALA A 298 -3.88 -17.56 -1.77
N GLY A 299 -5.06 -17.59 -1.14
CA GLY A 299 -5.72 -18.84 -0.75
C GLY A 299 -6.15 -19.67 -1.96
N THR A 300 -6.68 -19.02 -3.01
CA THR A 300 -7.08 -19.66 -4.27
C THR A 300 -5.89 -20.34 -4.96
N LEU A 301 -4.69 -19.76 -4.83
CA LEU A 301 -3.45 -20.29 -5.39
C LEU A 301 -2.74 -21.30 -4.48
N GLY A 302 -3.32 -21.65 -3.33
CA GLY A 302 -2.73 -22.57 -2.37
C GLY A 302 -1.45 -22.03 -1.71
N LEU A 303 -1.38 -20.71 -1.47
CA LEU A 303 -0.20 -20.05 -0.92
C LEU A 303 -0.31 -19.69 0.57
N THR A 304 -1.44 -20.00 1.22
CA THR A 304 -1.67 -19.67 2.64
C THR A 304 -1.51 -20.88 3.56
N ASN A 305 -1.02 -20.64 4.77
CA ASN A 305 -1.05 -21.60 5.88
C ASN A 305 -2.44 -21.67 6.56
N GLY A 306 -2.54 -22.43 7.66
CA GLY A 306 -3.78 -22.58 8.43
C GLY A 306 -4.32 -21.28 9.06
N ASP A 307 -3.45 -20.29 9.30
CA ASP A 307 -3.82 -18.98 9.83
C ASP A 307 -4.24 -17.98 8.73
N GLY A 308 -4.22 -18.41 7.46
CA GLY A 308 -4.62 -17.58 6.32
C GLY A 308 -3.57 -16.59 5.84
N TRP A 309 -2.29 -16.77 6.18
CA TRP A 309 -1.16 -15.95 5.72
C TRP A 309 -0.16 -16.78 4.92
N CYS A 310 0.66 -16.14 4.09
CA CYS A 310 1.56 -16.87 3.19
C CYS A 310 2.94 -17.09 3.82
N PRO A 311 3.33 -18.34 4.13
CA PRO A 311 4.68 -18.64 4.58
C PRO A 311 5.66 -18.49 3.42
N VAL A 312 6.81 -17.88 3.71
CA VAL A 312 7.86 -17.58 2.75
C VAL A 312 9.24 -17.75 3.39
N ASP A 313 10.21 -18.13 2.58
CA ASP A 313 11.63 -17.96 2.89
C ASP A 313 11.90 -16.46 3.01
N GLN A 314 12.19 -15.97 4.22
CA GLN A 314 12.27 -14.55 4.48
C GLN A 314 13.53 -13.88 3.89
N SER A 315 14.48 -14.67 3.37
CA SER A 315 15.63 -14.16 2.61
C SER A 315 15.31 -13.88 1.14
N THR A 316 14.28 -14.53 0.59
CA THR A 316 13.98 -14.48 -0.85
C THR A 316 12.52 -14.12 -1.16
N PHE A 317 11.65 -14.16 -0.15
CA PHE A 317 10.20 -14.14 -0.25
C PHE A 317 9.61 -15.22 -1.15
N ARG A 318 10.39 -16.25 -1.50
CA ARG A 318 9.88 -17.43 -2.22
C ARG A 318 8.89 -18.16 -1.29
N SER A 319 7.76 -18.58 -1.84
CA SER A 319 6.75 -19.30 -1.07
C SER A 319 7.24 -20.69 -0.68
N ASP A 320 6.98 -21.08 0.55
CA ASP A 320 7.25 -22.44 1.03
C ASP A 320 6.30 -23.48 0.38
N LEU A 321 5.24 -23.00 -0.28
CA LEU A 321 4.20 -23.80 -0.91
C LEU A 321 4.29 -23.76 -2.45
N ALA A 322 5.25 -23.00 -3.00
CA ALA A 322 5.35 -22.75 -4.44
C ALA A 322 6.75 -22.26 -4.84
N GLU A 323 7.59 -23.15 -5.37
CA GLU A 323 9.00 -22.87 -5.68
C GLU A 323 9.20 -21.77 -6.73
N ASP A 324 8.28 -21.63 -7.68
CA ASP A 324 8.33 -20.64 -8.76
C ASP A 324 7.70 -19.27 -8.41
N THR A 325 7.23 -19.13 -7.17
CA THR A 325 6.38 -18.02 -6.74
C THR A 325 6.96 -17.31 -5.53
N HIS A 326 7.02 -15.98 -5.58
CA HIS A 326 7.33 -15.12 -4.44
C HIS A 326 6.06 -14.45 -3.92
N VAL A 327 5.88 -14.33 -2.61
CA VAL A 327 4.73 -13.63 -2.01
C VAL A 327 5.23 -12.43 -1.21
N ILE A 328 4.71 -11.24 -1.49
CA ILE A 328 5.18 -9.98 -0.86
C ILE A 328 4.02 -9.09 -0.41
N GLY A 329 4.34 -8.10 0.42
CA GLY A 329 3.39 -7.15 0.98
C GLY A 329 2.59 -7.78 2.11
N ASP A 330 1.38 -7.28 2.34
CA ASP A 330 0.60 -7.69 3.51
C ASP A 330 0.29 -9.20 3.55
N ALA A 331 0.27 -9.89 2.41
CA ALA A 331 -0.09 -11.30 2.34
C ALA A 331 0.93 -12.25 2.97
N CYS A 332 2.22 -11.86 3.02
CA CYS A 332 3.30 -12.72 3.50
C CYS A 332 3.49 -12.68 5.03
N ILE A 333 4.16 -13.70 5.54
CA ILE A 333 4.71 -13.76 6.89
C ILE A 333 6.17 -13.27 6.80
N ALA A 334 6.44 -12.07 7.31
CA ALA A 334 7.73 -11.37 7.14
C ALA A 334 8.41 -11.06 8.48
N GLY A 335 8.36 -12.02 9.41
CA GLY A 335 8.97 -11.91 10.74
C GLY A 335 8.54 -10.61 11.45
N ALA A 336 9.53 -9.82 11.85
CA ALA A 336 9.33 -8.57 12.59
C ALA A 336 8.81 -7.38 11.75
N MET A 337 8.72 -7.51 10.42
CA MET A 337 8.25 -6.41 9.57
C MET A 337 6.72 -6.22 9.70
N PRO A 338 6.22 -4.98 9.86
CA PRO A 338 4.79 -4.74 9.86
C PRO A 338 4.19 -4.92 8.47
N LYS A 339 2.89 -5.24 8.41
CA LYS A 339 2.10 -5.20 7.17
C LYS A 339 1.82 -3.74 6.77
N SER A 340 2.80 -3.10 6.14
CA SER A 340 2.78 -1.68 5.77
C SER A 340 3.13 -1.47 4.30
N GLY A 341 2.79 -0.29 3.77
CA GLY A 341 3.22 0.11 2.42
C GLY A 341 4.74 0.16 2.29
N TYR A 342 5.45 0.69 3.29
CA TYR A 342 6.91 0.77 3.26
C TYR A 342 7.53 -0.64 3.24
N ALA A 343 7.04 -1.54 4.09
CA ALA A 343 7.48 -2.93 4.11
C ALA A 343 7.26 -3.60 2.75
N ALA A 344 6.05 -3.48 2.17
CA ALA A 344 5.74 -4.03 0.86
C ALA A 344 6.68 -3.52 -0.25
N ASN A 345 7.01 -2.22 -0.22
CA ASN A 345 7.98 -1.61 -1.14
C ASN A 345 9.41 -2.14 -0.92
N SER A 346 9.86 -2.27 0.33
CA SER A 346 11.20 -2.81 0.66
C SER A 346 11.35 -4.27 0.23
N GLN A 347 10.32 -5.08 0.47
CA GLN A 347 10.28 -6.50 0.07
C GLN A 347 10.31 -6.63 -1.46
N ALA A 348 9.52 -5.83 -2.16
CA ALA A 348 9.48 -5.81 -3.62
C ALA A 348 10.85 -5.52 -4.25
N LYS A 349 11.60 -4.57 -3.67
CA LYS A 349 12.95 -4.21 -4.14
C LYS A 349 13.94 -5.35 -3.94
N LEU A 350 13.89 -6.05 -2.81
CA LEU A 350 14.70 -7.25 -2.61
C LEU A 350 14.34 -8.33 -3.64
N VAL A 351 13.05 -8.64 -3.81
CA VAL A 351 12.60 -9.68 -4.74
C VAL A 351 13.01 -9.40 -6.18
N ALA A 352 13.02 -8.13 -6.60
CA ALA A 352 13.53 -7.76 -7.92
C ALA A 352 15.00 -8.16 -8.13
N HIS A 353 15.84 -8.05 -7.09
CA HIS A 353 17.24 -8.47 -7.12
C HIS A 353 17.42 -9.97 -6.94
N VAL A 354 16.58 -10.63 -6.14
CA VAL A 354 16.55 -12.09 -6.00
C VAL A 354 16.25 -12.74 -7.35
N ILE A 355 15.17 -12.32 -8.02
CA ILE A 355 14.78 -12.85 -9.33
C ILE A 355 15.88 -12.61 -10.37
N ARG A 356 16.53 -11.43 -10.35
CA ARG A 356 17.71 -11.20 -11.21
C ARG A 356 18.78 -12.26 -11.00
N ALA A 357 19.18 -12.44 -9.74
CA ALA A 357 20.25 -13.36 -9.39
C ALA A 357 19.90 -14.80 -9.77
N GLU A 358 18.67 -15.24 -9.49
CA GLU A 358 18.18 -16.57 -9.86
C GLU A 358 18.20 -16.80 -11.38
N LEU A 359 17.73 -15.83 -12.18
CA LEU A 359 17.70 -15.95 -13.63
C LEU A 359 19.11 -15.89 -14.26
N ALA A 360 20.04 -15.18 -13.63
CA ALA A 360 21.42 -15.07 -14.07
C ALA A 360 22.32 -16.20 -13.56
N GLY A 361 21.86 -16.99 -12.57
CA GLY A 361 22.70 -17.97 -11.86
C GLY A 361 23.78 -17.31 -10.98
N GLU A 362 23.51 -16.10 -10.48
CA GLU A 362 24.39 -15.33 -9.61
C GLU A 362 24.08 -15.62 -8.12
N PRO A 363 25.01 -15.31 -7.20
CA PRO A 363 24.74 -15.35 -5.78
C PRO A 363 23.54 -14.47 -5.39
N LEU A 364 22.70 -14.97 -4.48
CA LEU A 364 21.56 -14.21 -3.96
C LEU A 364 22.03 -12.96 -3.19
N PRO A 365 21.29 -11.84 -3.25
CA PRO A 365 21.60 -10.66 -2.46
C PRO A 365 21.45 -10.96 -0.97
N VAL A 366 22.28 -10.32 -0.13
CA VAL A 366 22.09 -10.33 1.32
C VAL A 366 20.89 -9.44 1.66
N PRO A 367 19.83 -9.97 2.31
CA PRO A 367 18.63 -9.21 2.61
C PRO A 367 18.88 -8.09 3.63
N THR A 368 18.39 -6.90 3.33
CA THR A 368 18.26 -5.81 4.30
C THR A 368 16.99 -5.02 3.98
N PHE A 369 16.28 -4.58 5.01
CA PHE A 369 15.01 -3.91 4.85
C PHE A 369 14.91 -2.68 5.73
N ALA A 370 14.02 -1.77 5.34
CA ALA A 370 13.62 -0.66 6.17
C ALA A 370 12.10 -0.55 6.20
N ASN A 371 11.56 -0.04 7.30
CA ASN A 371 10.18 0.40 7.41
C ASN A 371 10.14 1.74 8.13
N ALA A 372 9.29 2.64 7.65
CA ALA A 372 8.84 3.80 8.40
C ALA A 372 7.31 3.92 8.32
N CYS A 373 6.66 4.15 9.45
CA CYS A 373 5.23 4.42 9.53
C CYS A 373 4.97 5.71 10.31
N TYR A 374 4.72 6.78 9.56
CA TYR A 374 4.29 8.05 10.11
C TYR A 374 2.79 8.03 10.43
N SER A 375 2.39 8.78 11.44
CA SER A 375 0.99 9.04 11.76
C SER A 375 0.80 10.48 12.20
N LEU A 376 -0.35 11.05 11.87
CA LEU A 376 -0.80 12.32 12.43
C LEU A 376 -1.68 12.07 13.67
N VAL A 377 -1.24 12.58 14.81
CA VAL A 377 -2.10 12.73 15.99
C VAL A 377 -2.94 14.00 15.85
N GLY A 378 -2.46 14.99 15.12
CA GLY A 378 -3.20 16.17 14.69
C GLY A 378 -2.46 16.85 13.53
N GLU A 379 -3.02 17.91 12.95
CA GLU A 379 -2.49 18.60 11.75
C GLU A 379 -1.01 18.99 11.90
N SER A 380 -0.63 19.36 13.13
CA SER A 380 0.71 19.80 13.53
C SER A 380 1.37 18.87 14.56
N TYR A 381 0.88 17.65 14.74
CA TYR A 381 1.45 16.68 15.68
C TYR A 381 1.64 15.33 14.98
N GLY A 382 2.86 15.05 14.54
CA GLY A 382 3.26 13.79 13.92
C GLY A 382 3.98 12.87 14.90
N VAL A 383 3.77 11.56 14.73
CA VAL A 383 4.51 10.51 15.42
C VAL A 383 4.91 9.42 14.43
N SER A 384 6.13 8.92 14.55
CA SER A 384 6.69 7.92 13.65
C SER A 384 7.22 6.70 14.39
N ILE A 385 7.32 5.61 13.65
CA ILE A 385 8.09 4.42 14.02
C ILE A 385 8.94 4.07 12.79
N ALA A 386 10.21 3.82 13.01
CA ALA A 386 11.13 3.37 11.97
C ALA A 386 11.96 2.19 12.47
N SER A 387 12.32 1.28 11.58
CA SER A 387 13.15 0.11 11.88
C SER A 387 13.99 -0.27 10.68
N ILE A 388 15.18 -0.78 10.95
CA ILE A 388 16.00 -1.52 9.98
C ILE A 388 15.93 -3.01 10.34
N TYR A 389 15.86 -3.86 9.32
CA TYR A 389 15.75 -5.30 9.49
C TYR A 389 16.83 -6.04 8.73
N GLU A 390 17.18 -7.19 9.26
CA GLU A 390 18.07 -8.19 8.68
C GLU A 390 17.45 -9.58 8.85
N VAL A 391 17.99 -10.58 8.14
CA VAL A 391 17.65 -11.98 8.37
C VAL A 391 18.68 -12.59 9.30
N ASP A 392 18.24 -13.15 10.41
CA ASP A 392 19.11 -13.77 11.40
C ASP A 392 19.63 -15.16 10.93
N PRO A 393 20.57 -15.79 11.66
CA PRO A 393 21.07 -17.12 11.30
C PRO A 393 20.01 -18.24 11.31
N ALA A 394 18.84 -18.02 11.92
CA ALA A 394 17.72 -18.95 11.89
C ALA A 394 16.83 -18.77 10.64
N GLY A 395 17.09 -17.74 9.82
CA GLY A 395 16.32 -17.44 8.62
C GLY A 395 15.13 -16.51 8.87
N GLU A 396 15.05 -15.87 10.04
CA GLU A 396 13.94 -15.01 10.43
C GLU A 396 14.29 -13.53 10.26
N ILE A 397 13.35 -12.73 9.75
CA ILE A 397 13.51 -11.27 9.71
C ILE A 397 13.36 -10.71 11.13
N VAL A 398 14.42 -10.10 11.62
CA VAL A 398 14.52 -9.47 12.94
C VAL A 398 14.87 -7.99 12.82
N ASN A 399 14.60 -7.21 13.87
CA ASN A 399 15.10 -5.84 13.94
C ASN A 399 16.61 -5.86 14.17
N VAL A 400 17.36 -5.05 13.44
CA VAL A 400 18.78 -4.83 13.73
C VAL A 400 18.90 -4.19 15.10
N ALA A 401 19.70 -4.79 15.98
CA ALA A 401 19.88 -4.33 17.35
C ALA A 401 20.34 -2.86 17.41
N GLY A 402 19.66 -2.04 18.23
CA GLY A 402 19.97 -0.62 18.37
C GLY A 402 19.55 0.26 17.19
N SER A 403 18.89 -0.29 16.17
CA SER A 403 18.33 0.49 15.05
C SER A 403 16.86 0.85 15.29
N GLY A 404 16.42 1.96 14.71
CA GLY A 404 15.02 2.34 14.70
C GLY A 404 14.49 2.87 16.03
N GLY A 405 13.18 2.73 16.24
CA GLY A 405 12.46 3.20 17.41
C GLY A 405 11.16 3.92 17.06
N VAL A 406 10.42 4.29 18.10
CA VAL A 406 9.27 5.20 18.03
C VAL A 406 9.71 6.62 18.39
N SER A 407 8.96 7.62 17.94
CA SER A 407 9.14 9.00 18.43
C SER A 407 9.21 9.04 19.95
N PRO A 408 10.16 9.79 20.54
CA PRO A 408 10.22 9.93 22.00
C PRO A 408 9.03 10.74 22.51
N VAL A 409 8.60 10.43 23.74
CA VAL A 409 7.69 11.27 24.52
C VAL A 409 8.57 12.22 25.33
N ASP A 410 8.62 13.49 24.93
CA ASP A 410 9.41 14.53 25.58
C ASP A 410 8.71 15.90 25.56
N ASP A 411 9.26 16.85 26.32
CA ASP A 411 8.70 18.20 26.44
C ASP A 411 9.08 19.11 25.27
N ALA A 412 9.68 18.60 24.19
CA ALA A 412 10.14 19.42 23.07
C ALA A 412 8.97 19.79 22.14
N PRO A 413 8.41 21.01 22.22
CA PRO A 413 7.10 21.31 21.65
C PRO A 413 7.07 21.28 20.11
N ASN A 414 8.23 21.47 19.47
CA ASN A 414 8.38 21.55 18.02
C ASN A 414 8.73 20.23 17.33
N ARG A 415 9.10 19.18 18.10
CA ARG A 415 9.45 17.87 17.52
C ARG A 415 8.25 17.25 16.79
N PRO A 416 7.05 17.17 17.38
CA PRO A 416 5.88 16.62 16.67
C PRO A 416 5.48 17.44 15.44
N VAL A 417 5.69 18.76 15.45
CA VAL A 417 5.40 19.64 14.31
C VAL A 417 6.25 19.26 13.11
N LEU A 418 7.54 19.03 13.32
CA LEU A 418 8.46 18.64 12.25
C LEU A 418 8.14 17.23 11.73
N GLU A 419 7.77 16.29 12.60
CA GLU A 419 7.33 14.96 12.18
C GLU A 419 6.05 14.98 11.35
N ALA A 420 5.10 15.88 11.65
CA ALA A 420 3.91 16.07 10.82
C ALA A 420 4.28 16.56 9.40
N VAL A 421 5.27 17.46 9.29
CA VAL A 421 5.81 17.91 7.99
C VAL A 421 6.47 16.76 7.24
N TYR A 422 7.24 15.92 7.93
CA TYR A 422 7.89 14.75 7.32
C TYR A 422 6.88 13.73 6.82
N GLN A 423 5.79 13.47 7.56
CA GLN A 423 4.72 12.58 7.10
C GLN A 423 4.14 13.05 5.76
N LYS A 424 3.80 14.34 5.67
CA LYS A 424 3.19 14.95 4.48
C LYS A 424 4.13 14.83 3.27
N ASN A 425 5.43 15.02 3.48
CA ASN A 425 6.44 14.90 2.43
C ASN A 425 6.75 13.44 2.05
N TRP A 426 6.82 12.55 3.04
CA TRP A 426 7.11 11.13 2.84
C TRP A 426 6.10 10.49 1.89
N HIS A 427 4.80 10.75 2.07
CA HIS A 427 3.80 10.15 1.20
C HIS A 427 4.00 10.53 -0.27
N ARG A 428 4.31 11.80 -0.55
CA ARG A 428 4.53 12.28 -1.92
C ARG A 428 5.70 11.56 -2.58
N THR A 429 6.84 11.45 -1.89
CA THR A 429 8.03 10.78 -2.45
C THR A 429 7.84 9.27 -2.53
N PHE A 430 7.18 8.68 -1.54
CA PHE A 430 6.85 7.26 -1.50
C PHE A 430 5.90 6.87 -2.65
N ALA A 431 4.81 7.61 -2.85
CA ALA A 431 3.88 7.35 -3.94
C ALA A 431 4.55 7.52 -5.32
N ALA A 432 5.45 8.50 -5.48
CA ALA A 432 6.22 8.67 -6.71
C ALA A 432 7.20 7.51 -6.95
N ASP A 433 7.85 6.99 -5.90
CA ASP A 433 8.69 5.80 -6.01
C ASP A 433 7.91 4.59 -6.53
N VAL A 434 6.68 4.41 -6.05
CA VAL A 434 5.83 3.27 -6.41
C VAL A 434 5.20 3.45 -7.81
N PHE A 435 4.53 4.57 -8.07
CA PHE A 435 3.59 4.71 -9.19
C PHE A 435 4.09 5.59 -10.35
N SER A 436 5.28 6.22 -10.26
CA SER A 436 5.78 7.15 -11.30
C SER A 436 7.00 6.67 -12.07
#